data_AF-A0A5C6C9U4-F1
#
_entry.id   AF-A0A5C6C9U4-F1
#
_cell.length_a   1.000
_cell.length_b   1.000
_cell.length_c   1.000
_cell.angle_alpha   90.00
_cell.angle_beta   90.00
_cell.angle_gamma   90.00
#
_symmetry.space_group_name_H-M   'P 1'
#
loop_
_entity.id
_entity.type
_entity.pdbx_description
1 polymer ?
#
loop_
_entity_poly.entity_id
_entity_poly.type
_entity_poly.pdbx_seq_one_letter_code
_entity_poly.pdbx_strand_id
1 'polypeptide(L)'
;MTKVFVLQHEHEICGREHAKFIGVYATNDDAEDAIVRLRMQPGFRDWPDGFSIGEYELGVDHWVEGFITAVNILIPSRTSAGEYYTAGSVWYPGDVYEITDIDAPQRAKFDVGDFVRCIEKAVPEIGDRVLVAYEAVEEKAEPRDARESPS
;
A
#
# COMPACT_ATOMS: atom_id res chain seq x y z
N MET A 1 18.27 -14.65 23.67
CA MET A 1 17.65 -13.75 22.68
C MET A 1 17.14 -12.55 23.44
N THR A 2 17.51 -11.34 23.00
CA THR A 2 17.08 -10.09 23.66
C THR A 2 15.79 -9.64 22.99
N LYS A 3 14.73 -9.51 23.78
CA LYS A 3 13.45 -8.97 23.31
C LYS A 3 13.43 -7.46 23.52
N VAL A 4 12.76 -6.76 22.61
CA VAL A 4 12.47 -5.33 22.69
C VAL A 4 11.00 -5.10 22.39
N PHE A 5 10.50 -3.95 22.79
CA PHE A 5 9.09 -3.58 22.68
C PHE A 5 8.98 -2.34 21.81
N VAL A 6 8.31 -2.47 20.67
CA VAL A 6 8.08 -1.38 19.72
C VAL A 6 6.73 -0.76 20.01
N LEU A 7 6.72 0.53 20.35
CA LEU A 7 5.49 1.30 20.54
C LEU A 7 5.15 2.07 19.27
N GLN A 8 3.92 1.91 18.80
CA GLN A 8 3.37 2.65 17.68
C GLN A 8 2.03 3.29 18.05
N HIS A 9 1.61 4.27 17.25
CA HIS A 9 0.27 4.83 17.30
C HIS A 9 -0.35 4.84 15.91
N GLU A 10 -1.52 4.23 15.77
CA GLU A 10 -2.24 4.07 14.52
C GLU A 10 -3.67 4.57 14.69
N HIS A 11 -4.16 5.26 13.66
CA HIS A 11 -5.56 5.66 13.56
C HIS A 11 -5.91 5.82 12.08
N GLU A 12 -7.20 5.76 11.77
CA GLU A 12 -7.70 5.93 10.40
C GLU A 12 -8.44 7.26 10.26
N ILE A 13 -8.15 8.01 9.20
CA ILE A 13 -8.89 9.23 8.83
C ILE A 13 -9.24 9.16 7.35
N CYS A 14 -10.54 9.20 7.05
CA CYS A 14 -11.06 9.18 5.68
C CYS A 14 -10.53 7.99 4.85
N GLY A 15 -10.52 6.77 5.39
CA GLY A 15 -10.04 5.59 4.68
C GLY A 15 -8.51 5.49 4.58
N ARG A 16 -7.77 6.36 5.29
CA ARG A 16 -6.30 6.36 5.27
C ARG A 16 -5.77 6.04 6.64
N GLU A 17 -4.92 5.03 6.70
CA GLU A 17 -4.19 4.65 7.90
C GLU A 17 -3.05 5.65 8.17
N HIS A 18 -2.91 6.02 9.43
CA HIS A 18 -1.92 7.00 9.89
C HIS A 18 -1.08 6.41 11.02
N ALA A 19 -0.07 5.60 10.71
CA ALA A 19 0.86 5.02 11.68
C ALA A 19 2.00 5.98 12.08
N LYS A 20 2.37 5.99 13.37
CA LYS A 20 3.44 6.79 14.01
C LYS A 20 4.31 5.82 14.80
N PHE A 21 5.56 5.67 14.38
CA PHE A 21 6.57 4.99 15.18
C PHE A 21 6.98 5.89 16.35
N ILE A 22 6.80 5.42 17.59
CA ILE A 22 7.09 6.22 18.78
C ILE A 22 8.45 5.88 19.35
N GLY A 23 8.77 4.60 19.49
CA GLY A 23 10.07 4.19 20.03
C GLY A 23 10.22 2.69 20.25
N VAL A 24 11.44 2.31 20.62
CA VAL A 24 11.82 0.95 21.00
C VAL A 24 12.27 0.95 22.45
N TYR A 25 11.73 0.03 23.24
CA TYR A 25 11.95 -0.06 24.68
C TYR A 25 12.53 -1.43 25.05
N ALA A 26 13.33 -1.46 26.12
CA ALA A 26 13.92 -2.71 26.61
C ALA A 26 12.92 -3.59 27.36
N THR A 27 11.89 -2.97 27.97
CA THR A 27 10.84 -3.66 28.70
C THR A 27 9.46 -3.20 28.24
N ASN A 28 8.43 -4.01 28.53
CA ASN A 28 7.05 -3.66 28.24
C ASN A 28 6.60 -2.46 29.09
N ASP A 29 6.92 -2.47 30.38
CA ASP A 29 6.62 -1.40 31.33
C ASP A 29 7.16 -0.04 30.86
N ASP A 30 8.38 0.01 30.32
CA ASP A 30 8.96 1.27 29.78
C ASP A 30 8.12 1.83 28.61
N ALA A 31 7.54 0.95 27.78
CA ALA A 31 6.67 1.32 26.68
C ALA A 31 5.28 1.77 27.18
N GLU A 32 4.73 1.10 28.20
CA GLU A 32 3.48 1.53 28.84
C GLU A 32 3.62 2.91 29.49
N ASP A 33 4.74 3.17 30.18
CA ASP A 33 5.05 4.47 30.74
C ASP A 33 5.14 5.55 29.65
N ALA A 34 5.61 5.21 28.45
CA ALA A 34 5.61 6.12 27.31
C ALA A 34 4.20 6.46 26.83
N ILE A 35 3.29 5.49 26.79
CA ILE A 35 1.87 5.73 26.50
C ILE A 35 1.29 6.72 27.50
N VAL A 36 1.55 6.53 28.80
CA VAL A 36 1.05 7.43 29.86
C VAL A 36 1.54 8.87 29.66
N ARG A 37 2.80 9.07 29.28
CA ARG A 37 3.35 10.41 29.00
C ARG A 37 2.77 11.04 27.73
N LEU A 38 2.49 10.24 26.70
CA LEU A 38 2.12 10.72 25.37
C LEU A 38 0.62 10.87 25.17
N ARG A 39 -0.22 10.14 25.90
CA ARG A 39 -1.69 10.13 25.71
C ARG A 39 -2.37 11.49 25.82
N MET A 40 -1.72 12.48 26.43
CA MET A 40 -2.25 13.84 26.59
C MET A 40 -1.73 14.83 25.54
N GLN A 41 -0.76 14.43 24.72
CA GLN A 41 -0.20 15.28 23.68
C GLN A 41 -1.22 15.50 22.55
N PRO A 42 -1.12 16.63 21.81
CA PRO A 42 -1.97 16.90 20.66
C PRO A 42 -1.93 15.76 19.63
N GLY A 43 -3.07 15.46 19.00
CA GLY A 43 -3.20 14.29 18.12
C GLY A 43 -3.42 13.02 18.93
N PHE A 44 -2.48 12.59 19.77
CA PHE A 44 -2.64 11.33 20.53
C PHE A 44 -3.85 11.32 21.47
N ARG A 45 -4.16 12.45 22.11
CA ARG A 45 -5.36 12.55 22.97
C ARG A 45 -6.68 12.43 22.22
N ASP A 46 -6.68 12.72 20.92
CA ASP A 46 -7.87 12.71 20.07
C ASP A 46 -8.15 11.27 19.58
N TRP A 47 -7.14 10.39 19.61
CA TRP A 47 -7.23 8.94 19.33
C TRP A 47 -6.53 8.11 20.44
N PRO A 48 -7.08 8.06 21.66
CA PRO A 48 -6.41 7.46 22.81
C PRO A 48 -6.21 5.94 22.68
N ASP A 49 -7.02 5.26 21.88
CA ASP A 49 -6.96 3.81 21.68
C ASP A 49 -6.01 3.40 20.53
N GLY A 50 -5.35 4.38 19.89
CA GLY A 50 -4.46 4.11 18.77
C GLY A 50 -3.10 3.52 19.15
N PHE A 51 -2.75 3.45 20.43
CA PHE A 51 -1.45 2.94 20.86
C PHE A 51 -1.39 1.41 20.83
N SER A 52 -0.30 0.87 20.28
CA SER A 52 -0.01 -0.57 20.25
C SER A 52 1.45 -0.85 20.63
N ILE A 53 1.68 -1.90 21.41
CA ILE A 53 3.02 -2.38 21.76
C ILE A 53 3.20 -3.76 21.13
N GLY A 54 4.19 -3.89 20.25
CA GLY A 54 4.61 -5.16 19.68
C GLY A 54 5.90 -5.66 20.31
N GLU A 55 5.99 -6.95 20.59
CA GLU A 55 7.24 -7.60 21.04
C GLU A 55 8.05 -8.05 19.82
N TYR A 56 9.34 -7.70 19.79
CA TYR A 56 10.26 -8.03 18.70
C TYR A 56 11.55 -8.62 19.27
N GLU A 57 12.10 -9.63 18.61
CA GLU A 57 13.48 -10.07 18.85
C GLU A 57 14.47 -9.07 18.23
N LEU A 58 15.49 -8.68 18.99
CA LEU A 58 16.51 -7.75 18.54
C LEU A 58 17.54 -8.44 17.63
N GLY A 59 17.85 -7.80 16.50
CA GLY A 59 18.88 -8.27 15.58
C GLY A 59 18.42 -9.36 14.61
N VAL A 60 17.11 -9.53 14.46
CA VAL A 60 16.51 -10.40 13.44
C VAL A 60 15.57 -9.58 12.55
N ASP A 61 15.44 -10.01 11.30
CA ASP A 61 14.51 -9.42 10.35
C ASP A 61 13.12 -10.01 10.57
N HIS A 62 12.14 -9.17 10.90
CA HIS A 62 10.75 -9.60 11.15
C HIS A 62 9.85 -9.50 9.92
N TRP A 63 10.30 -8.76 8.90
CA TRP A 63 9.68 -8.68 7.59
C TRP A 63 10.68 -9.18 6.57
N VAL A 64 10.44 -10.35 6.00
CA VAL A 64 11.41 -11.05 5.15
C VAL A 64 10.85 -11.37 3.76
N GLU A 65 9.54 -11.25 3.58
CA GLU A 65 8.83 -11.68 2.38
C GLU A 65 8.87 -10.64 1.25
N GLY A 66 9.34 -9.41 1.55
CA GLY A 66 9.23 -8.26 0.64
C GLY A 66 7.82 -7.66 0.65
N PHE A 67 7.53 -6.70 -0.22
CA PHE A 67 6.22 -6.06 -0.27
C PHE A 67 5.75 -5.85 -1.71
N ILE A 68 4.42 -5.77 -1.88
CA ILE A 68 3.77 -5.36 -3.12
C ILE A 68 2.98 -4.08 -2.88
N THR A 69 2.82 -3.28 -3.93
CA THR A 69 1.93 -2.12 -3.91
C THR A 69 0.66 -2.47 -4.66
N ALA A 70 -0.39 -2.81 -3.92
CA ALA A 70 -1.70 -3.08 -4.51
C ALA A 70 -2.43 -1.77 -4.83
N VAL A 71 -3.01 -1.67 -6.01
CA VAL A 71 -3.76 -0.50 -6.48
C VAL A 71 -4.97 -0.94 -7.29
N ASN A 72 -6.09 -0.25 -7.09
CA ASN A 72 -7.27 -0.45 -7.92
C ASN A 72 -7.14 0.33 -9.22
N ILE A 73 -7.44 -0.34 -10.33
CA ILE A 73 -7.44 0.25 -11.67
C ILE A 73 -8.77 -0.02 -12.35
N LEU A 74 -9.06 0.75 -13.40
CA LEU A 74 -10.20 0.52 -14.29
C LEU A 74 -9.74 -0.15 -15.57
N ILE A 75 -10.44 -1.21 -15.94
CA ILE A 75 -10.25 -1.94 -17.19
C ILE A 75 -11.39 -1.56 -18.15
N PRO A 76 -11.10 -0.99 -19.34
CA PRO A 76 -12.14 -0.71 -20.33
C PRO A 76 -12.86 -1.98 -20.77
N SER A 77 -14.11 -1.87 -21.20
CA SER A 77 -14.81 -2.98 -21.86
C SER A 77 -14.26 -3.26 -23.27
N ARG A 78 -14.23 -4.54 -23.66
CA ARG A 78 -13.95 -4.96 -25.06
C ARG A 78 -15.09 -4.59 -26.00
N THR A 79 -16.32 -4.47 -25.48
CA THR A 79 -17.54 -4.40 -26.30
C THR A 79 -18.24 -3.05 -26.25
N SER A 80 -18.01 -2.25 -25.21
CA SER A 80 -18.76 -1.01 -24.98
C SER A 80 -17.83 0.16 -24.65
N ALA A 81 -17.78 1.16 -25.53
CA ALA A 81 -16.99 2.37 -25.27
C ALA A 81 -17.57 3.13 -24.06
N GLY A 82 -16.70 3.52 -23.12
CA GLY A 82 -17.10 4.24 -21.90
C GLY A 82 -17.57 3.35 -20.75
N GLU A 83 -17.67 2.04 -20.95
CA GLU A 83 -17.89 1.06 -19.87
C GLU A 83 -16.54 0.60 -19.30
N TYR A 84 -16.45 0.50 -17.98
CA TYR A 84 -15.26 0.10 -17.24
C TYR A 84 -15.58 -0.95 -16.18
N TYR A 85 -14.59 -1.79 -15.87
CA TYR A 85 -14.63 -2.76 -14.79
C TYR A 85 -13.54 -2.44 -13.77
N THR A 86 -13.84 -2.62 -12.49
CA THR A 86 -12.84 -2.50 -11.42
C THR A 86 -11.97 -3.75 -11.40
N ALA A 87 -10.68 -3.55 -11.17
CA ALA A 87 -9.71 -4.60 -11.01
C ALA A 87 -8.71 -4.24 -9.91
N GLY A 88 -8.38 -5.21 -9.06
CA GLY A 88 -7.16 -5.15 -8.26
C GLY A 88 -5.93 -5.37 -9.14
N SER A 89 -4.83 -4.72 -8.78
CA SER A 89 -3.56 -4.87 -9.47
C SER A 89 -2.36 -4.70 -8.55
N VAL A 90 -1.22 -5.27 -8.94
CA VAL A 90 0.09 -5.01 -8.32
C VAL A 90 0.87 -4.04 -9.20
N TRP A 91 1.30 -2.93 -8.62
CA TRP A 91 2.17 -1.96 -9.28
C TRP A 91 3.64 -2.39 -9.23
N TYR A 92 4.31 -2.22 -10.35
CA TYR A 92 5.75 -2.38 -10.52
C TYR A 92 6.38 -1.07 -11.02
N PRO A 93 7.68 -0.84 -10.72
CA PRO A 93 8.42 0.30 -11.26
C PRO A 93 8.27 0.43 -12.78
N GLY A 94 8.17 1.67 -13.27
CA GLY A 94 7.94 1.95 -14.70
C GLY A 94 6.46 2.01 -15.10
N ASP A 95 5.56 2.20 -14.13
CA ASP A 95 4.11 2.33 -14.32
C ASP A 95 3.48 1.12 -15.03
N VAL A 96 3.92 -0.07 -14.61
CA VAL A 96 3.37 -1.36 -15.04
C VAL A 96 2.54 -1.96 -13.92
N TYR A 97 1.38 -2.50 -14.27
CA TYR A 97 0.39 -3.03 -13.33
C TYR A 97 0.04 -4.45 -13.75
N GLU A 98 0.22 -5.43 -12.87
CA GLU A 98 -0.27 -6.80 -13.09
C GLU A 98 -1.68 -6.92 -12.54
N ILE A 99 -2.62 -7.35 -13.38
CA ILE A 99 -4.02 -7.51 -12.99
C ILE A 99 -4.17 -8.76 -12.13
N THR A 100 -4.63 -8.62 -10.89
CA THR A 100 -4.79 -9.75 -9.95
C THR A 100 -6.21 -10.30 -9.90
N ASP A 101 -7.20 -9.46 -10.17
CA ASP A 101 -8.62 -9.79 -10.13
C ASP A 101 -9.44 -8.78 -10.93
N ILE A 102 -10.64 -9.17 -11.35
CA ILE A 102 -11.60 -8.31 -12.07
C ILE A 102 -13.02 -8.70 -11.63
N ASP A 103 -13.88 -7.74 -11.30
CA ASP A 103 -15.25 -8.01 -10.83
C ASP A 103 -16.14 -8.70 -11.89
N ALA A 104 -15.92 -8.40 -13.19
CA ALA A 104 -16.68 -8.96 -14.31
C ALA A 104 -15.77 -9.26 -15.53
N PRO A 105 -14.90 -10.28 -15.47
CA PRO A 105 -13.76 -10.43 -16.37
C PRO A 105 -14.15 -10.70 -17.84
N GLN A 106 -15.27 -11.37 -18.10
CA GLN A 106 -15.63 -11.86 -19.43
C GLN A 106 -15.77 -10.77 -20.51
N ARG A 107 -15.96 -9.51 -20.10
CA ARG A 107 -16.13 -8.36 -21.00
C ARG A 107 -14.97 -7.36 -20.90
N ALA A 108 -14.02 -7.59 -20.00
CA ALA A 108 -12.90 -6.70 -19.75
C ALA A 108 -11.87 -6.76 -20.88
N LYS A 109 -11.27 -5.62 -21.24
CA LYS A 109 -10.26 -5.48 -22.31
C LYS A 109 -8.94 -6.19 -22.05
N PHE A 110 -8.65 -6.46 -20.79
CA PHE A 110 -7.47 -7.18 -20.33
C PHE A 110 -7.93 -8.26 -19.36
N ASP A 111 -7.13 -9.30 -19.22
CA ASP A 111 -7.43 -10.49 -18.43
C ASP A 111 -6.57 -10.53 -17.15
N VAL A 112 -6.98 -11.32 -16.16
CA VAL A 112 -6.18 -11.54 -14.94
C VAL A 112 -4.84 -12.18 -15.33
N GLY A 113 -3.74 -11.63 -14.79
CA GLY A 113 -2.37 -12.00 -15.13
C GLY A 113 -1.74 -11.14 -16.24
N ASP A 114 -2.53 -10.32 -16.95
CA ASP A 114 -1.96 -9.37 -17.91
C ASP A 114 -1.18 -8.26 -17.17
N PHE A 115 -0.06 -7.87 -17.76
CA PHE A 115 0.64 -6.64 -17.38
C PHE A 115 0.15 -5.50 -18.27
N VAL A 116 -0.21 -4.37 -17.66
CA VAL A 116 -0.76 -3.21 -18.37
C VAL A 116 -0.09 -1.91 -17.94
N ARG A 117 -0.15 -0.92 -18.83
CA ARG A 117 0.09 0.48 -18.46
C ARG A 117 -1.22 1.18 -18.17
N CYS A 118 -1.20 2.03 -17.15
CA CYS A 118 -2.33 2.85 -16.77
C CYS A 118 -2.06 4.34 -17.04
N ILE A 119 -3.14 5.07 -17.30
CA ILE A 119 -3.12 6.53 -17.36
C ILE A 119 -4.11 7.08 -16.33
N GLU A 120 -3.71 8.11 -15.60
CA GLU A 120 -4.63 8.84 -14.74
C GLU A 120 -5.52 9.75 -15.59
N LYS A 121 -6.84 9.60 -15.47
CA LYS A 121 -7.79 10.48 -16.16
C LYS A 121 -9.11 10.58 -15.40
N ALA A 122 -9.91 11.57 -15.76
CA ALA A 122 -11.30 11.65 -15.33
C ALA A 122 -12.15 10.62 -16.09
N VAL A 123 -13.01 9.91 -15.36
CA VAL A 123 -14.03 9.03 -15.92
C VAL A 123 -15.38 9.48 -15.37
N PRO A 124 -16.33 9.90 -16.23
CA PRO A 124 -17.66 10.32 -15.80
C PRO A 124 -18.30 9.28 -14.88
N GLU A 125 -18.97 9.75 -13.83
CA GLU A 125 -19.66 8.92 -12.83
C GLU A 125 -18.77 8.04 -11.94
N ILE A 126 -17.46 7.94 -12.20
CA ILE A 126 -16.52 7.17 -11.39
C ILE A 126 -15.58 8.09 -10.59
N GLY A 127 -14.95 9.08 -11.23
CA GLY A 127 -14.08 10.03 -10.52
C GLY A 127 -13.13 10.82 -11.43
N ASP A 128 -12.55 11.88 -10.88
CA ASP A 128 -11.73 12.85 -11.63
C ASP A 128 -10.27 12.43 -11.81
N ARG A 129 -9.79 11.47 -11.00
CA ARG A 129 -8.41 10.96 -11.01
C ARG A 129 -8.41 9.47 -10.77
N VAL A 130 -8.68 8.70 -11.82
CA VAL A 130 -8.68 7.22 -11.76
C VAL A 130 -7.63 6.66 -12.71
N LEU A 131 -6.97 5.58 -12.30
CA LEU A 131 -6.03 4.85 -13.14
C LEU A 131 -6.80 3.95 -14.10
N VAL A 132 -6.58 4.13 -15.41
CA VAL A 132 -7.26 3.36 -16.44
C VAL A 132 -6.24 2.63 -17.31
N ALA A 133 -6.35 1.31 -17.39
CA ALA A 133 -5.51 0.49 -18.25
C ALA A 133 -5.74 0.84 -19.73
N TYR A 134 -4.67 1.06 -20.50
CA TYR A 134 -4.78 1.44 -21.92
C TYR A 134 -3.99 0.54 -22.88
N GLU A 135 -2.89 -0.05 -22.43
CA GLU A 135 -1.94 -0.84 -23.23
C GLU A 135 -1.48 -2.06 -22.44
N ALA A 136 -1.41 -3.22 -23.09
CA ALA A 136 -0.78 -4.42 -22.52
C ALA A 136 0.73 -4.38 -22.77
N VAL A 137 1.50 -4.91 -21.83
CA VAL A 137 2.96 -5.08 -21.95
C VAL A 137 3.33 -6.54 -21.73
N GLU A 138 4.40 -7.00 -22.37
CA GLU A 138 4.80 -8.41 -22.32
C GLU A 138 5.28 -8.81 -20.93
N GLU A 139 6.02 -7.93 -20.24
CA GLU A 139 6.64 -8.22 -18.95
C GLU A 139 6.75 -6.94 -18.08
N LYS A 140 6.98 -7.12 -16.77
CA LYS A 140 7.34 -6.02 -15.86
C LYS A 140 8.71 -5.46 -16.22
N ALA A 141 8.89 -4.15 -16.06
CA ALA A 141 10.19 -3.54 -16.28
C ALA A 141 11.21 -4.09 -15.25
N GLU A 142 12.43 -4.40 -15.71
CA GLU A 142 13.51 -4.74 -14.81
C GLU A 142 13.85 -3.54 -13.90
N PRO A 143 14.10 -3.77 -12.60
CA PRO A 143 14.54 -2.69 -11.72
C PRO A 143 15.83 -2.09 -12.26
N ARG A 144 15.90 -0.76 -12.38
CA ARG A 144 17.16 -0.07 -12.67
C ARG A 144 18.15 -0.39 -11.55
N ASP A 145 19.33 -0.91 -11.88
CA ASP A 145 20.37 -1.19 -10.89
C ASP A 145 20.77 0.14 -10.21
N ALA A 146 20.49 0.26 -8.92
CA ALA A 146 20.81 1.46 -8.14
C ALA A 146 22.32 1.74 -8.06
N ARG A 147 23.18 0.80 -8.52
CA ARG A 147 24.63 0.98 -8.62
C ARG A 147 25.09 1.79 -9.84
N GLU A 148 24.23 2.08 -10.79
CA GLU A 148 24.54 2.97 -11.92
C GLU A 148 24.13 4.42 -11.59
N SER A 149 24.74 5.00 -10.56
CA SER A 149 24.77 6.45 -10.41
C SER A 149 26.01 6.98 -11.15
N PRO A 150 25.89 7.98 -12.05
CA PRO A 150 27.04 8.51 -12.76
C PRO A 150 28.00 9.18 -11.76
N SER A 151 29.27 8.77 -11.81
CA SER A 151 30.40 9.44 -11.17
C SER A 151 30.67 10.81 -11.79
#